data_AF-A0A3N5LPD2-F1
#
_entry.id   AF-A0A3N5LPD2-F1
#
_cell.length_a   1.000
_cell.length_b   1.000
_cell.length_c   1.000
_cell.angle_alpha   90.00
_cell.angle_beta   90.00
_cell.angle_gamma   90.00
#
_symmetry.space_group_name_H-M   'P 1'
#
loop_
_entity.id
_entity.type
_entity.pdbx_description
1 polymer ?
#
loop_
_entity_poly.entity_id
_entity_poly.type
_entity_poly.pdbx_seq_one_letter_code
_entity_poly.pdbx_strand_id
1 'polypeptide(L)'
;MSRKTALFFVIVLLLAVTGNWARATDRTGLERQIESLKGLTLPEDEAGRKALGEKLQTVWNSIDKQAVEAVPILIQSLRAELESPDPDDYFLTDVGYYLASRKETGAVDCSWAALEKVDPENAMVQAFPRLLFSWALNLSSTQDPRILPILDRLFLARQYSLFIPEHALQLPPPLVCVLLYGVFGKEAEPHLLRTLEARPETRERIMTLLGWIGSERSTEAAKHIVASGACGEQVLWAADVLIRFAGPAGRDFLQKASAEKCDEEIRKQWKQYHKILNGRSFDAIMKELKPIEAGEETVPENVLKERLSLMYENYGKDDETNPLALLRSTLPARFLVDQLIGIRSRMLHRVSDEALHDVQTTNRLIEALMYRKDYAQPTAQ
;
A
#
# COMPACT_ATOMS: atom_id res chain seq x y z
N MET A 1 -61.00 -39.49 17.40
CA MET A 1 -59.73 -38.92 16.88
C MET A 1 -59.78 -38.91 15.36
N SER A 2 -59.75 -37.72 14.78
CA SER A 2 -60.20 -37.41 13.42
C SER A 2 -59.09 -37.57 12.38
N ARG A 3 -59.39 -38.21 11.24
CA ARG A 3 -58.52 -38.42 10.06
C ARG A 3 -57.99 -37.12 9.40
N LYS A 4 -58.30 -35.94 9.92
CA LYS A 4 -57.93 -34.65 9.33
C LYS A 4 -56.58 -34.07 9.78
N THR A 5 -55.95 -34.61 10.81
CA THR A 5 -54.64 -34.13 11.31
C THR A 5 -53.43 -34.79 10.63
N ALA A 6 -53.61 -35.93 9.95
CA ALA A 6 -52.51 -36.63 9.28
C ALA A 6 -52.16 -36.06 7.88
N LEU A 7 -53.07 -35.30 7.25
CA LEU A 7 -52.87 -34.79 5.89
C LEU A 7 -52.07 -33.48 5.83
N PHE A 8 -52.03 -32.71 6.94
CA PHE A 8 -51.34 -31.42 7.00
C PHE A 8 -49.82 -31.57 7.20
N PHE A 9 -49.36 -32.67 7.81
CA PHE A 9 -47.93 -32.94 8.01
C PHE A 9 -47.21 -33.46 6.75
N VAL A 10 -47.94 -34.05 5.80
CA VAL A 10 -47.36 -34.57 4.55
C VAL A 10 -47.11 -33.44 3.53
N ILE A 11 -47.91 -32.37 3.56
CA ILE A 11 -47.77 -31.24 2.62
C ILE A 11 -46.61 -30.30 3.03
N VAL A 12 -46.34 -30.14 4.33
CA VAL A 12 -45.18 -29.36 4.81
C VAL A 12 -43.85 -30.12 4.58
N LEU A 13 -43.85 -31.46 4.61
CA LEU A 13 -42.66 -32.24 4.27
C LEU A 13 -42.35 -32.24 2.76
N LEU A 14 -43.37 -32.20 1.90
CA LEU A 14 -43.21 -32.13 0.44
C LEU A 14 -42.74 -30.75 -0.06
N LEU A 15 -43.04 -29.66 0.66
CA LEU A 15 -42.53 -28.32 0.35
C LEU A 15 -41.08 -28.09 0.82
N ALA A 16 -40.57 -28.89 1.76
CA ALA A 16 -39.16 -28.86 2.16
C ALA A 16 -38.26 -29.65 1.18
N VAL A 17 -38.80 -30.67 0.50
CA VAL A 17 -38.03 -31.49 -0.45
C VAL A 17 -37.85 -30.77 -1.79
N THR A 18 -38.83 -30.02 -2.29
CA THR A 18 -38.71 -29.30 -3.58
C THR A 18 -37.71 -28.15 -3.55
N GLY A 19 -37.45 -27.54 -2.38
CA GLY A 19 -36.42 -26.51 -2.22
C GLY A 19 -34.98 -27.03 -2.35
N ASN A 20 -34.74 -28.31 -2.06
CA ASN A 20 -33.40 -28.90 -2.19
C ASN A 20 -33.04 -29.28 -3.63
N TRP A 21 -34.01 -29.62 -4.48
CA TRP A 21 -33.74 -29.96 -5.88
C TRP A 21 -33.41 -28.74 -6.75
N ALA A 22 -34.08 -27.59 -6.51
CA ALA A 22 -33.72 -26.33 -7.15
C ALA A 22 -32.31 -25.87 -6.75
N ARG A 23 -31.96 -25.99 -5.45
CA ARG A 23 -30.61 -25.66 -4.93
C ARG A 23 -29.50 -26.61 -5.41
N ALA A 24 -29.79 -27.91 -5.55
CA ALA A 24 -28.80 -28.87 -6.05
C ALA A 24 -28.46 -28.65 -7.55
N THR A 25 -29.46 -28.24 -8.34
CA THR A 25 -29.27 -27.88 -9.75
C THR A 25 -28.43 -26.61 -9.89
N ASP A 26 -28.62 -25.65 -8.98
CA ASP A 26 -27.90 -24.38 -8.95
C ASP A 26 -26.42 -24.57 -8.54
N ARG A 27 -26.16 -25.36 -7.49
CA ARG A 27 -24.79 -25.67 -7.02
C ARG A 27 -23.93 -26.32 -8.10
N THR A 28 -24.46 -27.31 -8.81
CA THR A 28 -23.72 -28.00 -9.90
C THR A 28 -23.45 -27.04 -11.07
N GLY A 29 -24.30 -26.04 -11.27
CA GLY A 29 -24.07 -24.96 -12.24
C GLY A 29 -22.91 -24.05 -11.80
N LEU A 30 -22.93 -23.64 -10.54
CA LEU A 30 -21.90 -22.78 -9.93
C LEU A 30 -20.52 -23.45 -9.88
N GLU A 31 -20.45 -24.73 -9.51
CA GLU A 31 -19.21 -25.53 -9.56
C GLU A 31 -18.63 -25.58 -10.98
N ARG A 32 -19.46 -25.77 -12.00
CA ARG A 32 -19.03 -25.73 -13.42
C ARG A 32 -18.54 -24.34 -13.84
N GLN A 33 -19.18 -23.27 -13.37
CA GLN A 33 -18.74 -21.91 -13.63
C GLN A 33 -17.37 -21.63 -13.01
N ILE A 34 -17.16 -22.04 -11.76
CA ILE A 34 -15.87 -21.91 -11.06
C ILE A 34 -14.79 -22.72 -11.76
N GLU A 35 -15.07 -23.97 -12.13
CA GLU A 35 -14.09 -24.81 -12.85
C GLU A 35 -13.74 -24.22 -14.23
N SER A 36 -14.66 -23.50 -14.87
CA SER A 36 -14.40 -22.83 -16.16
C SER A 36 -13.41 -21.66 -16.09
N LEU A 37 -13.00 -21.25 -14.87
CA LEU A 37 -11.95 -20.26 -14.62
C LEU A 37 -10.54 -20.87 -14.66
N LYS A 38 -10.42 -22.20 -14.67
CA LYS A 38 -9.14 -22.90 -14.77
C LYS A 38 -8.77 -23.21 -16.22
N GLY A 39 -7.47 -23.42 -16.45
CA GLY A 39 -6.88 -23.72 -17.76
C GLY A 39 -7.01 -22.58 -18.76
N LEU A 40 -7.19 -21.34 -18.30
CA LEU A 40 -7.31 -20.19 -19.19
C LEU A 40 -5.94 -19.82 -19.76
N THR A 41 -5.92 -19.49 -21.04
CA THR A 41 -4.72 -19.04 -21.76
C THR A 41 -4.96 -17.65 -22.32
N LEU A 42 -3.90 -16.84 -22.38
CA LEU A 42 -3.99 -15.48 -22.90
C LEU A 42 -4.04 -15.52 -24.43
N PRO A 43 -5.10 -15.04 -25.07
CA PRO A 43 -5.16 -14.99 -26.53
C PRO A 43 -4.15 -13.97 -27.07
N GLU A 44 -3.51 -14.31 -28.19
CA GLU A 44 -2.51 -13.45 -28.83
C GLU A 44 -3.15 -12.20 -29.43
N ASP A 45 -4.36 -12.33 -30.00
CA ASP A 45 -5.08 -11.28 -30.70
C ASP A 45 -6.07 -10.51 -29.82
N GLU A 46 -6.37 -9.27 -30.23
CA GLU A 46 -7.27 -8.37 -29.50
C GLU A 46 -8.70 -8.90 -29.38
N ALA A 47 -9.22 -9.56 -30.42
CA ALA A 47 -10.58 -10.08 -30.43
C ALA A 47 -10.71 -11.26 -29.44
N GLY A 48 -9.72 -12.15 -29.40
CA GLY A 48 -9.61 -13.22 -28.42
C GLY A 48 -9.57 -12.68 -26.99
N ARG A 49 -8.74 -11.66 -26.71
CA ARG A 49 -8.67 -11.05 -25.37
C ARG A 49 -9.99 -10.40 -24.96
N LYS A 50 -10.68 -9.74 -25.89
CA LYS A 50 -12.01 -9.18 -25.64
C LYS A 50 -13.03 -10.27 -25.31
N ALA A 51 -13.07 -11.35 -26.08
CA ALA A 51 -13.96 -12.48 -25.84
C ALA A 51 -13.68 -13.16 -24.48
N LEU A 52 -12.40 -13.30 -24.11
CA LEU A 52 -12.01 -13.80 -22.79
C LEU A 52 -12.51 -12.88 -21.68
N GLY A 53 -12.35 -11.56 -21.83
CA GLY A 53 -12.85 -10.57 -20.87
C GLY A 53 -14.37 -10.65 -20.68
N GLU A 54 -15.14 -10.74 -21.77
CA GLU A 54 -16.60 -10.89 -21.73
C GLU A 54 -17.04 -12.20 -21.04
N LYS A 55 -16.32 -13.31 -21.31
CA LYS A 55 -16.53 -14.60 -20.64
C LYS A 55 -16.31 -14.46 -19.13
N LEU A 56 -15.16 -13.90 -18.73
CA LEU A 56 -14.81 -13.72 -17.32
C LEU A 56 -15.83 -12.84 -16.59
N GLN A 57 -16.21 -11.71 -17.20
CA GLN A 57 -17.23 -10.83 -16.63
C GLN A 57 -18.57 -11.55 -16.43
N THR A 58 -18.97 -12.39 -17.38
CA THR A 58 -20.21 -13.17 -17.27
C THR A 58 -20.16 -14.17 -16.12
N VAL A 59 -19.04 -14.90 -15.99
CA VAL A 59 -18.82 -15.87 -14.89
C VAL A 59 -18.83 -15.14 -13.54
N TRP A 60 -18.07 -14.07 -13.39
CA TRP A 60 -17.98 -13.33 -12.13
C TRP A 60 -19.29 -12.66 -11.74
N ASN A 61 -20.04 -12.10 -12.70
CA ASN A 61 -21.39 -11.57 -12.43
C ASN A 61 -22.35 -12.64 -11.92
N SER A 62 -22.20 -13.89 -12.39
CA SER A 62 -23.02 -15.02 -11.91
C SER A 62 -22.62 -15.43 -10.49
N ILE A 63 -21.31 -15.56 -10.25
CA ILE A 63 -20.74 -15.90 -8.94
C ILE A 63 -21.13 -14.85 -7.89
N ASP A 64 -21.04 -13.55 -8.21
CA ASP A 64 -21.36 -12.46 -7.28
C ASP A 64 -22.84 -12.45 -6.87
N LYS A 65 -23.75 -12.74 -7.81
CA LYS A 65 -25.19 -12.89 -7.52
C LYS A 65 -25.50 -14.04 -6.57
N GLN A 66 -24.60 -15.02 -6.45
CA GLN A 66 -24.74 -16.20 -5.60
C GLN A 66 -23.60 -16.27 -4.57
N ALA A 67 -23.09 -15.12 -4.11
CA ALA A 67 -21.87 -15.08 -3.30
C ALA A 67 -21.94 -15.93 -2.03
N VAL A 68 -23.11 -16.01 -1.38
CA VAL A 68 -23.32 -16.82 -0.15
C VAL A 68 -23.05 -18.30 -0.42
N GLU A 69 -23.53 -18.83 -1.54
CA GLU A 69 -23.30 -20.21 -1.96
C GLU A 69 -21.92 -20.40 -2.62
N ALA A 70 -21.42 -19.39 -3.33
CA ALA A 70 -20.19 -19.47 -4.11
C ALA A 70 -18.93 -19.43 -3.26
N VAL A 71 -18.88 -18.59 -2.21
CA VAL A 71 -17.66 -18.40 -1.41
C VAL A 71 -17.15 -19.71 -0.79
N PRO A 72 -17.98 -20.55 -0.15
CA PRO A 72 -17.52 -21.85 0.36
C PRO A 72 -16.94 -22.77 -0.73
N ILE A 73 -17.53 -22.74 -1.94
CA ILE A 73 -17.08 -23.56 -3.08
C ILE A 73 -15.75 -23.02 -3.63
N LEU A 74 -15.60 -21.69 -3.73
CA LEU A 74 -14.35 -21.03 -4.12
C LEU A 74 -13.23 -21.33 -3.13
N ILE A 75 -13.49 -21.26 -1.82
CA ILE A 75 -12.51 -21.62 -0.79
C ILE A 75 -12.06 -23.07 -0.96
N GLN A 76 -13.00 -24.01 -1.16
CA GLN A 76 -12.67 -25.42 -1.37
C GLN A 76 -11.85 -25.63 -2.65
N SER A 77 -12.25 -24.99 -3.74
CA SER A 77 -11.59 -25.10 -5.05
C SER A 77 -10.18 -24.51 -5.01
N LEU A 78 -10.01 -23.36 -4.35
CA LEU A 78 -8.71 -22.72 -4.18
C LEU A 78 -7.78 -23.55 -3.29
N ARG A 79 -8.28 -24.18 -2.22
CA ARG A 79 -7.47 -25.11 -1.41
C ARG A 79 -6.99 -26.31 -2.21
N ALA A 80 -7.86 -26.90 -3.03
CA ALA A 80 -7.46 -27.99 -3.92
C ALA A 80 -6.39 -27.53 -4.92
N GLU A 81 -6.52 -26.33 -5.48
CA GLU A 81 -5.52 -25.74 -6.39
C GLU A 81 -4.18 -25.47 -5.68
N LEU A 82 -4.22 -25.00 -4.44
CA LEU A 82 -3.03 -24.79 -3.60
C LEU A 82 -2.29 -26.09 -3.29
N GLU A 83 -2.98 -27.23 -3.29
CA GLU A 83 -2.37 -28.56 -3.12
C GLU A 83 -1.92 -29.18 -4.45
N SER A 84 -2.31 -28.60 -5.60
CA SER A 84 -1.89 -29.07 -6.92
C SER A 84 -0.37 -28.96 -7.11
N PRO A 85 0.29 -29.96 -7.73
CA PRO A 85 1.70 -29.87 -8.11
C PRO A 85 1.95 -28.83 -9.21
N ASP A 86 0.93 -28.51 -10.00
CA ASP A 86 0.95 -27.52 -11.07
C ASP A 86 -0.30 -26.64 -10.91
N PRO A 87 -0.25 -25.63 -10.02
CA PRO A 87 -1.40 -24.78 -9.77
C PRO A 87 -1.64 -23.82 -10.95
N ASP A 88 -2.91 -23.57 -11.26
CA ASP A 88 -3.29 -22.52 -12.20
C ASP A 88 -3.10 -21.12 -11.58
N ASP A 89 -2.04 -20.42 -11.95
CA ASP A 89 -1.72 -19.08 -11.42
C ASP A 89 -2.81 -18.04 -11.68
N TYR A 90 -3.54 -18.14 -12.80
CA TYR A 90 -4.66 -17.24 -13.07
C TYR A 90 -5.77 -17.49 -12.06
N PHE A 91 -6.13 -18.77 -11.85
CA PHE A 91 -7.14 -19.16 -10.87
C PHE A 91 -6.74 -18.74 -9.46
N LEU A 92 -5.47 -18.96 -9.06
CA LEU A 92 -4.93 -18.49 -7.78
C LEU A 92 -5.11 -16.98 -7.63
N THR A 93 -4.79 -16.21 -8.68
CA THR A 93 -4.84 -14.75 -8.65
C THR A 93 -6.28 -14.23 -8.57
N ASP A 94 -7.14 -14.70 -9.46
CA ASP A 94 -8.50 -14.17 -9.63
C ASP A 94 -9.39 -14.56 -8.45
N VAL A 95 -9.39 -15.84 -8.08
CA VAL A 95 -10.13 -16.32 -6.91
C VAL A 95 -9.52 -15.79 -5.61
N GLY A 96 -8.19 -15.74 -5.50
CA GLY A 96 -7.49 -15.17 -4.36
C GLY A 96 -7.87 -13.71 -4.12
N TYR A 97 -7.85 -12.88 -5.16
CA TYR A 97 -8.30 -11.50 -5.10
C TYR A 97 -9.78 -11.39 -4.69
N TYR A 98 -10.66 -12.18 -5.32
CA TYR A 98 -12.07 -12.18 -5.01
C TYR A 98 -12.32 -12.50 -3.52
N LEU A 99 -11.66 -13.52 -2.98
CA LEU A 99 -11.80 -13.92 -1.58
C LEU A 99 -11.23 -12.87 -0.61
N ALA A 100 -10.13 -12.18 -0.95
CA ALA A 100 -9.62 -11.06 -0.16
C ALA A 100 -10.66 -9.93 -0.02
N SER A 101 -11.43 -9.67 -1.08
CA SER A 101 -12.42 -8.58 -1.08
C SER A 101 -13.62 -8.83 -0.16
N ARG A 102 -13.89 -10.09 0.22
CA ARG A 102 -15.05 -10.49 1.04
C ARG A 102 -14.87 -10.26 2.53
N LYS A 103 -13.63 -10.14 3.02
CA LYS A 103 -13.31 -9.90 4.45
C LYS A 103 -13.88 -10.95 5.43
N GLU A 104 -14.18 -12.16 4.96
CA GLU A 104 -14.59 -13.29 5.80
C GLU A 104 -13.36 -14.08 6.29
N THR A 105 -13.34 -14.48 7.57
CA THR A 105 -12.14 -15.06 8.23
C THR A 105 -11.55 -16.29 7.51
N GLY A 106 -12.35 -17.13 6.86
CA GLY A 106 -11.84 -18.27 6.08
C GLY A 106 -11.44 -17.94 4.63
N ALA A 107 -12.03 -16.90 4.06
CA ALA A 107 -11.73 -16.43 2.70
C ALA A 107 -10.38 -15.71 2.66
N VAL A 108 -10.12 -14.87 3.66
CA VAL A 108 -8.87 -14.11 3.79
C VAL A 108 -7.67 -15.04 3.94
N ASP A 109 -7.71 -16.03 4.83
CA ASP A 109 -6.60 -16.99 4.99
C ASP A 109 -6.31 -17.80 3.71
N CYS A 110 -7.35 -18.18 2.97
CA CYS A 110 -7.18 -18.88 1.69
C CYS A 110 -6.54 -17.96 0.64
N SER A 111 -6.95 -16.69 0.62
CA SER A 111 -6.38 -15.66 -0.23
C SER A 111 -4.90 -15.42 0.08
N TRP A 112 -4.51 -15.39 1.35
CA TRP A 112 -3.10 -15.29 1.75
C TRP A 112 -2.24 -16.41 1.17
N ALA A 113 -2.68 -17.65 1.32
CA ALA A 113 -1.95 -18.81 0.81
C ALA A 113 -1.82 -18.76 -0.73
N ALA A 114 -2.84 -18.26 -1.44
CA ALA A 114 -2.78 -18.06 -2.88
C ALA A 114 -1.79 -16.98 -3.29
N LEU A 115 -1.76 -15.83 -2.60
CA LEU A 115 -0.79 -14.76 -2.91
C LEU A 115 0.65 -15.22 -2.61
N GLU A 116 0.83 -16.09 -1.63
CA GLU A 116 2.13 -16.68 -1.33
C GLU A 116 2.60 -17.60 -2.47
N LYS A 117 1.71 -18.39 -3.07
CA LYS A 117 2.04 -19.39 -4.09
C LYS A 117 2.12 -18.84 -5.52
N VAL A 118 1.38 -17.78 -5.85
CA VAL A 118 1.29 -17.24 -7.23
C VAL A 118 2.68 -16.94 -7.81
N ASP A 119 2.90 -17.34 -9.06
CA ASP A 119 4.07 -16.96 -9.84
C ASP A 119 3.85 -15.60 -10.54
N PRO A 120 4.51 -14.51 -10.10
CA PRO A 120 4.46 -13.22 -10.79
C PRO A 120 5.10 -13.21 -12.20
N GLU A 121 5.85 -14.25 -12.61
CA GLU A 121 6.36 -14.37 -14.00
C GLU A 121 5.36 -15.06 -14.94
N ASN A 122 4.27 -15.64 -14.43
CA ASN A 122 3.26 -16.27 -15.27
C ASN A 122 2.62 -15.23 -16.22
N ALA A 123 2.52 -15.57 -17.51
CA ALA A 123 2.01 -14.66 -18.54
C ALA A 123 0.59 -14.18 -18.27
N MET A 124 -0.28 -15.02 -17.68
CA MET A 124 -1.62 -14.61 -17.28
C MET A 124 -1.57 -13.60 -16.13
N VAL A 125 -0.72 -13.81 -15.14
CA VAL A 125 -0.57 -12.87 -14.00
C VAL A 125 -0.04 -11.52 -14.50
N GLN A 126 0.95 -11.52 -15.38
CA GLN A 126 1.51 -10.31 -15.99
C GLN A 126 0.52 -9.56 -16.89
N ALA A 127 -0.46 -10.26 -17.48
CA ALA A 127 -1.52 -9.64 -18.25
C ALA A 127 -2.52 -8.83 -17.40
N PHE A 128 -2.58 -9.10 -16.09
CA PHE A 128 -3.50 -8.43 -15.15
C PHE A 128 -2.76 -7.76 -13.99
N PRO A 129 -1.84 -6.81 -14.25
CA PRO A 129 -1.00 -6.26 -13.21
C PRO A 129 -1.79 -5.44 -12.16
N ARG A 130 -2.92 -4.86 -12.57
CA ARG A 130 -3.82 -4.16 -11.64
C ARG A 130 -4.48 -5.11 -10.64
N LEU A 131 -4.76 -6.34 -11.05
CA LEU A 131 -5.38 -7.35 -10.18
C LEU A 131 -4.41 -7.74 -9.06
N LEU A 132 -3.17 -8.11 -9.41
CA LEU A 132 -2.13 -8.45 -8.45
C LEU A 132 -1.83 -7.30 -7.49
N PHE A 133 -1.72 -6.07 -8.00
CA PHE A 133 -1.51 -4.89 -7.17
C PHE A 133 -2.67 -4.63 -6.21
N SER A 134 -3.92 -4.60 -6.70
CA SER A 134 -5.10 -4.37 -5.86
C SER A 134 -5.26 -5.47 -4.81
N TRP A 135 -4.92 -6.71 -5.15
CA TRP A 135 -4.90 -7.82 -4.20
C TRP A 135 -3.88 -7.61 -3.09
N ALA A 136 -2.64 -7.30 -3.44
CA ALA A 136 -1.59 -7.01 -2.47
C ALA A 136 -1.93 -5.79 -1.61
N LEU A 137 -2.52 -4.73 -2.17
CA LEU A 137 -2.94 -3.53 -1.44
C LEU A 137 -4.10 -3.83 -0.46
N ASN A 138 -5.08 -4.63 -0.89
CA ASN A 138 -6.19 -5.06 -0.03
C ASN A 138 -5.70 -5.84 1.19
N LEU A 139 -4.78 -6.79 0.98
CA LEU A 139 -4.18 -7.55 2.07
C LEU A 139 -3.23 -6.68 2.92
N SER A 140 -2.45 -5.78 2.31
CA SER A 140 -1.60 -4.82 3.03
C SER A 140 -2.43 -3.91 3.95
N SER A 141 -3.64 -3.55 3.53
CA SER A 141 -4.56 -2.73 4.32
C SER A 141 -5.06 -3.40 5.61
N THR A 142 -4.87 -4.72 5.76
CA THR A 142 -5.12 -5.43 7.02
C THR A 142 -4.01 -5.21 8.06
N GLN A 143 -2.88 -4.63 7.63
CA GLN A 143 -1.68 -4.41 8.43
C GLN A 143 -1.10 -5.69 9.06
N ASP A 144 -1.42 -6.86 8.50
CA ASP A 144 -0.82 -8.13 8.91
C ASP A 144 0.62 -8.24 8.39
N PRO A 145 1.64 -8.37 9.27
CA PRO A 145 3.04 -8.40 8.88
C PRO A 145 3.43 -9.59 8.01
N ARG A 146 2.58 -10.64 7.92
CA ARG A 146 2.79 -11.78 7.02
C ARG A 146 2.92 -11.37 5.55
N ILE A 147 2.42 -10.19 5.14
CA ILE A 147 2.55 -9.76 3.74
C ILE A 147 3.94 -9.27 3.38
N LEU A 148 4.71 -8.77 4.35
CA LEU A 148 5.94 -8.04 4.02
C LEU A 148 6.94 -8.90 3.22
N PRO A 149 7.18 -10.19 3.57
CA PRO A 149 7.99 -11.08 2.73
C PRO A 149 7.38 -11.37 1.35
N ILE A 150 6.05 -11.40 1.24
CA ILE A 150 5.34 -11.58 -0.02
C ILE A 150 5.53 -10.35 -0.92
N LEU A 151 5.40 -9.14 -0.36
CA LEU A 151 5.69 -7.89 -1.08
C LEU A 151 7.14 -7.82 -1.54
N ASP A 152 8.08 -8.35 -0.74
CA ASP A 152 9.49 -8.38 -1.12
C ASP A 152 9.71 -9.20 -2.40
N ARG A 153 9.03 -10.35 -2.51
CA ARG A 153 9.11 -11.28 -3.65
C ARG A 153 8.39 -10.75 -4.88
N LEU A 154 7.18 -10.21 -4.70
CA LEU A 154 6.28 -9.82 -5.79
C LEU A 154 6.59 -8.43 -6.35
N PHE A 155 7.07 -7.49 -5.53
CA PHE A 155 7.22 -6.09 -5.92
C PHE A 155 8.62 -5.54 -5.64
N LEU A 156 9.15 -5.68 -4.42
CA LEU A 156 10.42 -5.04 -4.05
C LEU A 156 11.60 -5.54 -4.88
N ALA A 157 11.64 -6.83 -5.22
CA ALA A 157 12.70 -7.42 -6.03
C ALA A 157 12.53 -7.19 -7.55
N ARG A 158 11.44 -6.56 -8.00
CA ARG A 158 10.99 -6.58 -9.41
C ARG A 158 10.72 -5.19 -9.97
N GLN A 159 10.91 -4.97 -11.26
CA GLN A 159 10.65 -3.66 -11.91
C GLN A 159 9.16 -3.53 -12.28
N TYR A 160 8.29 -3.59 -11.27
CA TYR A 160 6.84 -3.61 -11.47
C TYR A 160 6.26 -2.20 -11.60
N SER A 161 5.86 -1.78 -12.80
CA SER A 161 5.18 -0.50 -13.03
C SER A 161 3.68 -0.70 -13.23
N LEU A 162 2.88 0.30 -12.89
CA LEU A 162 1.42 0.18 -12.94
C LEU A 162 0.77 1.42 -13.54
N PHE A 163 -0.13 1.23 -14.50
CA PHE A 163 -1.00 2.29 -15.00
C PHE A 163 -2.35 2.25 -14.28
N ILE A 164 -2.81 3.40 -13.78
CA ILE A 164 -4.10 3.59 -13.11
C ILE A 164 -4.98 4.47 -14.03
N PRO A 165 -5.86 3.86 -14.85
CA PRO A 165 -6.64 4.59 -15.85
C PRO A 165 -7.53 5.68 -15.27
N GLU A 166 -8.09 5.45 -14.08
CA GLU A 166 -9.01 6.38 -13.40
C GLU A 166 -8.38 7.74 -13.10
N HIS A 167 -7.05 7.77 -13.00
CA HIS A 167 -6.27 8.98 -12.73
C HIS A 167 -5.31 9.33 -13.88
N ALA A 168 -5.33 8.59 -14.99
CA ALA A 168 -4.32 8.65 -16.04
C ALA A 168 -2.87 8.61 -15.49
N LEU A 169 -2.67 7.85 -14.41
CA LEU A 169 -1.45 7.87 -13.61
C LEU A 169 -0.57 6.66 -13.92
N GLN A 170 0.67 6.92 -14.33
CA GLN A 170 1.71 5.90 -14.45
C GLN A 170 2.57 5.86 -13.17
N LEU A 171 2.42 4.79 -12.39
CA LEU A 171 3.24 4.54 -11.21
C LEU A 171 4.53 3.81 -11.60
N PRO A 172 5.71 4.42 -11.40
CA PRO A 172 6.97 3.71 -11.51
C PRO A 172 7.14 2.73 -10.34
N PRO A 173 8.05 1.74 -10.46
CA PRO A 173 8.20 0.68 -9.46
C PRO A 173 8.39 1.13 -8.01
N PRO A 174 9.15 2.20 -7.71
CA PRO A 174 9.26 2.68 -6.34
C PRO A 174 7.92 3.16 -5.76
N LEU A 175 7.07 3.84 -6.55
CA LEU A 175 5.78 4.35 -6.07
C LEU A 175 4.75 3.24 -5.87
N VAL A 176 4.79 2.18 -6.67
CA VAL A 176 4.01 0.96 -6.40
C VAL A 176 4.36 0.42 -5.01
N CYS A 177 5.65 0.31 -4.70
CA CYS A 177 6.08 -0.14 -3.37
C CYS A 177 5.69 0.88 -2.27
N VAL A 178 5.75 2.19 -2.53
CA VAL A 178 5.35 3.21 -1.56
C VAL A 178 3.89 3.03 -1.13
N LEU A 179 2.99 2.73 -2.07
CA LEU A 179 1.59 2.45 -1.76
C LEU A 179 1.43 1.14 -0.97
N LEU A 180 2.15 0.08 -1.32
CA LEU A 180 2.02 -1.23 -0.68
C LEU A 180 2.62 -1.30 0.74
N TYR A 181 3.82 -0.76 0.93
CA TYR A 181 4.47 -0.74 2.26
C TYR A 181 3.96 0.41 3.12
N GLY A 182 3.54 1.51 2.50
CA GLY A 182 3.16 2.73 3.20
C GLY A 182 1.94 2.62 4.10
N VAL A 183 0.99 1.73 3.77
CA VAL A 183 -0.21 1.48 4.58
C VAL A 183 0.11 0.88 5.97
N PHE A 184 1.29 0.28 6.15
CA PHE A 184 1.79 -0.19 7.45
C PHE A 184 2.36 0.93 8.32
N GLY A 185 2.64 2.10 7.74
CA GLY A 185 3.29 3.21 8.44
C GLY A 185 4.57 2.79 9.14
N LYS A 186 4.65 3.04 10.45
CA LYS A 186 5.84 2.76 11.27
C LYS A 186 6.21 1.28 11.33
N GLU A 187 5.27 0.36 11.07
CA GLU A 187 5.52 -1.08 11.17
C GLU A 187 6.26 -1.67 9.97
N ALA A 188 6.21 -1.01 8.80
CA ALA A 188 7.02 -1.43 7.65
C ALA A 188 8.52 -1.10 7.82
N GLU A 189 8.84 -0.04 8.56
CA GLU A 189 10.21 0.48 8.65
C GLU A 189 11.22 -0.53 9.24
N PRO A 190 10.95 -1.28 10.34
CA PRO A 190 11.85 -2.31 10.83
C PRO A 190 12.07 -3.46 9.84
N HIS A 191 11.06 -3.80 9.04
CA HIS A 191 11.22 -4.81 7.98
C HIS A 191 12.13 -4.28 6.88
N LEU A 192 11.86 -3.09 6.36
CA LEU A 192 12.66 -2.46 5.31
C LEU A 192 14.12 -2.29 5.73
N LEU A 193 14.40 -1.88 6.97
CA LEU A 193 15.77 -1.74 7.48
C LEU A 193 16.51 -3.08 7.56
N ARG A 194 15.85 -4.16 8.02
CA ARG A 194 16.45 -5.51 7.99
C ARG A 194 16.71 -5.98 6.57
N THR A 195 15.77 -5.73 5.65
CA THR A 195 15.93 -6.10 4.23
C THR A 195 17.05 -5.29 3.56
N LEU A 196 17.22 -4.01 3.92
CA LEU A 196 18.31 -3.15 3.43
C LEU A 196 19.70 -3.72 3.74
N GLU A 197 19.86 -4.29 4.94
CA GLU A 197 21.10 -4.94 5.38
C GLU A 197 21.31 -6.28 4.68
N ALA A 198 20.24 -7.08 4.56
CA ALA A 198 20.31 -8.44 4.02
C ALA A 198 20.42 -8.50 2.48
N ARG A 199 19.89 -7.50 1.76
CA ARG A 199 19.70 -7.52 0.31
C ARG A 199 20.22 -6.25 -0.37
N PRO A 200 21.54 -6.15 -0.64
CA PRO A 200 22.14 -4.96 -1.24
C PRO A 200 21.53 -4.57 -2.60
N GLU A 201 20.99 -5.53 -3.35
CA GLU A 201 20.38 -5.30 -4.67
C GLU A 201 19.07 -4.52 -4.60
N THR A 202 18.38 -4.51 -3.45
CA THR A 202 17.13 -3.75 -3.25
C THR A 202 17.37 -2.40 -2.57
N ARG A 203 18.63 -2.06 -2.26
CA ARG A 203 19.01 -0.85 -1.51
C ARG A 203 18.42 0.42 -2.08
N GLU A 204 18.49 0.61 -3.39
CA GLU A 204 17.91 1.77 -4.08
C GLU A 204 16.44 1.97 -3.72
N ARG A 205 15.68 0.90 -3.92
CA ARG A 205 14.23 0.93 -3.77
C ARG A 205 13.86 1.12 -2.31
N ILE A 206 14.56 0.46 -1.40
CA ILE A 206 14.36 0.62 0.04
C ILE A 206 14.67 2.05 0.47
N MET A 207 15.80 2.64 0.04
CA MET A 207 16.11 4.03 0.41
C MET A 207 15.09 5.02 -0.15
N THR A 208 14.60 4.79 -1.36
CA THR A 208 13.49 5.57 -1.92
C THR A 208 12.23 5.40 -1.08
N LEU A 209 11.84 4.17 -0.73
CA LEU A 209 10.71 3.89 0.17
C LEU A 209 10.85 4.64 1.49
N LEU A 210 12.01 4.54 2.14
CA LEU A 210 12.27 5.25 3.40
C LEU A 210 12.22 6.77 3.24
N GLY A 211 12.56 7.32 2.07
CA GLY A 211 12.36 8.74 1.75
C GLY A 211 10.88 9.16 1.72
N TRP A 212 9.98 8.24 1.38
CA TRP A 212 8.54 8.48 1.32
C TRP A 212 7.82 8.16 2.65
N ILE A 213 8.13 7.03 3.28
CA ILE A 213 7.37 6.47 4.41
C ILE A 213 8.19 6.29 5.69
N GLY A 214 9.48 6.61 5.67
CA GLY A 214 10.37 6.46 6.82
C GLY A 214 10.12 7.49 7.92
N SER A 215 10.94 7.39 8.97
CA SER A 215 10.96 8.29 10.12
C SER A 215 12.39 8.58 10.58
N GLU A 216 12.55 9.19 11.76
CA GLU A 216 13.85 9.40 12.42
C GLU A 216 14.64 8.07 12.55
N ARG A 217 13.94 6.93 12.67
CA ARG A 217 14.57 5.59 12.78
C ARG A 217 15.38 5.20 11.53
N SER A 218 15.00 5.68 10.35
CA SER A 218 15.72 5.43 9.10
C SER A 218 17.05 6.18 8.98
N THR A 219 17.27 7.19 9.83
CA THR A 219 18.37 8.14 9.63
C THR A 219 19.74 7.52 9.90
N GLU A 220 19.86 6.57 10.83
CA GLU A 220 21.16 5.92 11.11
C GLU A 220 21.63 5.04 9.94
N ALA A 221 20.72 4.28 9.32
CA ALA A 221 21.04 3.51 8.12
C ALA A 221 21.47 4.42 6.96
N ALA A 222 20.79 5.56 6.79
CA ALA A 222 21.14 6.55 5.78
C ALA A 222 22.52 7.20 6.07
N LYS A 223 22.82 7.56 7.33
CA LYS A 223 24.15 8.04 7.73
C LYS A 223 25.23 7.03 7.43
N HIS A 224 25.00 5.75 7.72
CA HIS A 224 25.96 4.69 7.45
C HIS A 224 26.29 4.59 5.95
N ILE A 225 25.27 4.65 5.08
CA ILE A 225 25.48 4.65 3.61
C ILE A 225 26.36 5.83 3.19
N VAL A 226 26.03 7.05 3.64
CA VAL A 226 26.81 8.25 3.29
C VAL A 226 28.24 8.18 3.86
N ALA A 227 28.40 7.74 5.11
CA ALA A 227 29.70 7.66 5.79
C ALA A 227 30.61 6.56 5.22
N SER A 228 30.04 5.50 4.63
CA SER A 228 30.81 4.42 4.00
C SER A 228 31.59 4.86 2.75
N GLY A 229 31.34 6.08 2.25
CA GLY A 229 31.90 6.56 0.99
C GLY A 229 31.26 5.90 -0.23
N ALA A 230 30.03 5.38 -0.10
CA ALA A 230 29.24 4.92 -1.23
C ALA A 230 29.10 6.02 -2.28
N CYS A 231 29.13 5.64 -3.56
CA CYS A 231 28.97 6.54 -4.69
C CYS A 231 27.87 6.06 -5.63
N GLY A 232 27.54 6.89 -6.62
CA GLY A 232 26.35 6.72 -7.44
C GLY A 232 25.11 7.28 -6.73
N GLU A 233 23.93 6.94 -7.24
CA GLU A 233 22.66 7.47 -6.75
C GLU A 233 22.34 7.05 -5.30
N GLN A 234 22.97 5.99 -4.79
CA GLN A 234 22.83 5.52 -3.40
C GLN A 234 23.08 6.60 -2.35
N VAL A 235 24.08 7.45 -2.57
CA VAL A 235 24.40 8.53 -1.64
C VAL A 235 23.32 9.61 -1.65
N LEU A 236 22.67 9.83 -2.80
CA LEU A 236 21.62 10.83 -2.98
C LEU A 236 20.31 10.37 -2.35
N TRP A 237 19.94 9.09 -2.50
CA TRP A 237 18.77 8.53 -1.82
C TRP A 237 18.94 8.56 -0.30
N ALA A 238 20.14 8.24 0.19
CA ALA A 238 20.45 8.37 1.62
C ALA A 238 20.42 9.83 2.09
N ALA A 239 20.93 10.77 1.30
CA ALA A 239 20.82 12.19 1.61
C ALA A 239 19.37 12.67 1.67
N ASP A 240 18.50 12.21 0.76
CA ASP A 240 17.07 12.56 0.77
C ASP A 240 16.37 12.13 2.07
N VAL A 241 16.63 10.90 2.56
CA VAL A 241 16.15 10.43 3.86
C VAL A 241 16.62 11.34 5.01
N LEU A 242 17.90 11.72 5.01
CA LEU A 242 18.47 12.58 6.06
C LEU A 242 17.89 14.00 6.02
N ILE A 243 17.68 14.56 4.83
CA ILE A 243 17.08 15.89 4.66
C ILE A 243 15.68 15.90 5.27
N ARG A 244 14.88 14.87 5.01
CA ARG A 244 13.48 14.79 5.44
C ARG A 244 13.33 14.50 6.94
N PHE A 245 14.14 13.59 7.48
CA PHE A 245 13.85 13.00 8.79
C PHE A 245 14.91 13.19 9.87
N ALA A 246 16.08 13.77 9.55
CA ALA A 246 17.14 14.03 10.55
C ALA A 246 17.26 15.51 10.97
N GLY A 247 16.42 16.41 10.44
CA GLY A 247 16.37 17.81 10.84
C GLY A 247 17.74 18.53 10.76
N PRO A 248 18.05 19.41 11.74
CA PRO A 248 19.35 20.09 11.79
C PRO A 248 20.56 19.14 11.87
N ALA A 249 20.43 18.02 12.60
CA ALA A 249 21.53 17.05 12.73
C ALA A 249 21.86 16.37 11.39
N GLY A 250 20.83 16.07 10.59
CA GLY A 250 20.98 15.55 9.22
C GLY A 250 21.66 16.55 8.30
N ARG A 251 21.23 17.81 8.33
CA ARG A 251 21.86 18.90 7.58
C ARG A 251 23.34 19.03 7.93
N ASP A 252 23.65 19.13 9.22
CA ASP A 252 25.02 19.33 9.70
C ASP A 252 25.92 18.12 9.38
N PHE A 253 25.37 16.91 9.39
CA PHE A 253 26.05 15.69 8.95
C PHE A 253 26.36 15.75 7.44
N LEU A 254 25.36 16.04 6.61
CA LEU A 254 25.52 16.12 5.15
C LEU A 254 26.46 17.26 4.73
N GLN A 255 26.49 18.37 5.47
CA GLN A 255 27.44 19.47 5.23
C GLN A 255 28.91 19.06 5.41
N LYS A 256 29.18 18.03 6.22
CA LYS A 256 30.53 17.50 6.47
C LYS A 256 30.87 16.31 5.56
N ALA A 257 29.86 15.67 4.99
CA ALA A 257 30.05 14.56 4.07
C ALA A 257 30.58 15.06 2.71
N SER A 258 31.30 14.19 2.01
CA SER A 258 31.94 14.51 0.73
C SER A 258 31.59 13.47 -0.33
N ALA A 259 31.21 13.96 -1.51
CA ALA A 259 31.02 13.14 -2.72
C ALA A 259 32.20 13.24 -3.69
N GLU A 260 33.38 13.71 -3.24
CA GLU A 260 34.55 13.94 -4.12
C GLU A 260 35.02 12.69 -4.87
N LYS A 261 34.81 11.51 -4.27
CA LYS A 261 35.16 10.21 -4.86
C LYS A 261 34.14 9.70 -5.89
N CYS A 262 33.01 10.38 -6.03
CA CYS A 262 31.95 9.97 -6.93
C CYS A 262 32.16 10.59 -8.32
N ASP A 263 31.40 10.07 -9.30
CA ASP A 263 31.43 10.60 -10.67
C ASP A 263 31.01 12.09 -10.75
N GLU A 264 31.17 12.69 -11.92
CA GLU A 264 30.88 14.10 -12.13
C GLU A 264 29.39 14.45 -11.93
N GLU A 265 28.49 13.56 -12.32
CA GLU A 265 27.05 13.77 -12.19
C GLU A 265 26.63 13.82 -10.72
N ILE A 266 27.03 12.83 -9.93
CA ILE A 266 26.77 12.78 -8.50
C ILE A 266 27.42 13.97 -7.80
N ARG A 267 28.65 14.36 -8.16
CA ARG A 267 29.28 15.57 -7.60
C ARG A 267 28.50 16.85 -7.93
N LYS A 268 27.92 16.95 -9.14
CA LYS A 268 27.09 18.09 -9.54
C LYS A 268 25.79 18.13 -8.71
N GLN A 269 25.11 16.99 -8.57
CA GLN A 269 23.89 16.90 -7.77
C GLN A 269 24.17 17.15 -6.27
N TRP A 270 25.27 16.62 -5.74
CA TRP A 270 25.72 16.85 -4.36
C TRP A 270 25.99 18.34 -4.07
N LYS A 271 26.61 19.07 -5.01
CA LYS A 271 26.78 20.53 -4.90
C LYS A 271 25.45 21.27 -4.84
N GLN A 272 24.43 20.81 -5.58
CA GLN A 272 23.08 21.37 -5.49
C GLN A 272 22.45 21.10 -4.13
N TYR A 273 22.62 19.90 -3.58
CA TYR A 273 22.19 19.58 -2.21
C TYR A 273 22.83 20.50 -1.18
N HIS A 274 24.16 20.72 -1.21
CA HIS A 274 24.80 21.66 -0.29
C HIS A 274 24.23 23.08 -0.36
N LYS A 275 23.88 23.56 -1.56
CA LYS A 275 23.24 24.87 -1.72
C LYS A 275 21.87 24.91 -1.02
N ILE A 276 21.08 23.85 -1.17
CA ILE A 276 19.78 23.72 -0.50
C ILE A 276 19.95 23.64 1.01
N LEU A 277 20.88 22.80 1.49
CA LEU A 277 21.18 22.60 2.91
C LEU A 277 21.58 23.88 3.62
N ASN A 278 22.39 24.73 2.99
CA ASN A 278 22.86 26.00 3.58
C ASN A 278 21.72 27.00 3.84
N GLY A 279 20.66 26.96 3.03
CA GLY A 279 19.46 27.78 3.21
C GLY A 279 18.36 27.11 4.04
N ARG A 280 18.56 25.87 4.48
CA ARG A 280 17.53 25.06 5.12
C ARG A 280 17.37 25.44 6.59
N SER A 281 16.18 25.96 6.92
CA SER A 281 15.76 26.34 8.27
C SER A 281 14.24 26.20 8.39
N PHE A 282 13.71 26.18 9.61
CA PHE A 282 12.26 26.16 9.87
C PHE A 282 11.50 27.21 9.04
N ASP A 283 11.96 28.47 9.08
CA ASP A 283 11.33 29.58 8.37
C ASP A 283 11.38 29.41 6.84
N ALA A 284 12.47 28.84 6.31
CA ALA A 284 12.60 28.57 4.88
C ALA A 284 11.56 27.55 4.42
N ILE A 285 11.34 26.48 5.20
CA ILE A 285 10.34 25.44 4.88
C ILE A 285 8.92 25.98 5.03
N MET A 286 8.65 26.76 6.09
CA MET A 286 7.37 27.45 6.25
C MET A 286 7.02 28.32 5.04
N LYS A 287 8.00 29.06 4.49
CA LYS A 287 7.79 29.91 3.32
C LYS A 287 7.42 29.10 2.07
N GLU A 288 7.97 27.91 1.90
CA GLU A 288 7.64 27.00 0.80
C GLU A 288 6.22 26.42 0.91
N LEU A 289 5.72 26.25 2.14
CA LEU A 289 4.37 25.73 2.41
C LEU A 289 3.28 26.83 2.38
N LYS A 290 3.67 28.10 2.43
CA LYS A 290 2.74 29.26 2.42
C LYS A 290 1.77 29.30 1.22
N PRO A 291 2.14 28.93 -0.01
CA PRO A 291 1.22 28.98 -1.15
C PRO A 291 0.03 28.01 -1.06
N ILE A 292 0.02 27.10 -0.08
CA ILE A 292 -1.10 26.17 0.13
C ILE A 292 -2.22 26.94 0.85
N GLU A 293 -3.14 27.48 0.05
CA GLU A 293 -4.31 28.24 0.51
C GLU A 293 -5.42 27.28 0.98
N ALA A 294 -5.32 26.79 2.21
CA ALA A 294 -6.36 26.01 2.88
C ALA A 294 -6.64 26.59 4.27
N GLY A 295 -7.90 26.86 4.61
CA GLY A 295 -8.35 27.34 5.93
C GLY A 295 -7.53 28.46 6.60
N GLU A 296 -7.63 28.53 7.94
CA GLU A 296 -6.99 29.58 8.75
C GLU A 296 -5.53 29.22 9.11
N GLU A 297 -4.60 30.18 9.03
CA GLU A 297 -3.18 29.97 9.40
C GLU A 297 -2.94 29.85 10.91
N THR A 298 -3.96 30.01 11.76
CA THR A 298 -3.87 29.91 13.21
C THR A 298 -5.18 29.39 13.76
N VAL A 299 -5.12 28.28 14.50
CA VAL A 299 -6.30 27.56 14.98
C VAL A 299 -6.07 27.17 16.44
N PRO A 300 -7.09 27.23 17.33
CA PRO A 300 -6.97 26.74 18.70
C PRO A 300 -6.51 25.27 18.76
N GLU A 301 -5.69 24.92 19.75
CA GLU A 301 -5.07 23.58 19.81
C GLU A 301 -6.06 22.42 19.87
N ASN A 302 -7.18 22.58 20.57
CA ASN A 302 -8.23 21.56 20.66
C ASN A 302 -8.86 21.30 19.28
N VAL A 303 -9.13 22.36 18.52
CA VAL A 303 -9.66 22.28 17.16
C VAL A 303 -8.61 21.65 16.23
N LEU A 304 -7.33 22.01 16.38
CA LEU A 304 -6.26 21.41 15.57
C LEU A 304 -6.10 19.91 15.83
N LYS A 305 -6.22 19.46 17.09
CA LYS A 305 -6.21 18.03 17.44
C LYS A 305 -7.41 17.30 16.83
N GLU A 306 -8.60 17.90 16.87
CA GLU A 306 -9.81 17.35 16.25
C GLU A 306 -9.62 17.20 14.74
N ARG A 307 -9.08 18.24 14.07
CA ARG A 307 -8.76 18.18 12.64
C ARG A 307 -7.74 17.10 12.29
N LEU A 308 -6.68 16.95 13.08
CA LEU A 308 -5.71 15.84 12.90
C LEU A 308 -6.37 14.46 13.04
N SER A 309 -7.30 14.30 13.98
CA SER A 309 -8.09 13.07 14.13
C SER A 309 -8.96 12.82 12.91
N LEU A 310 -9.67 13.84 12.43
CA LEU A 310 -10.52 13.76 11.24
C LEU A 310 -9.70 13.46 9.98
N MET A 311 -8.52 14.07 9.82
CA MET A 311 -7.58 13.73 8.75
C MET A 311 -7.21 12.25 8.81
N TYR A 312 -6.89 11.70 9.99
CA TYR A 312 -6.55 10.29 10.12
C TYR A 312 -7.72 9.37 9.71
N GLU A 313 -8.93 9.67 10.17
CA GLU A 313 -10.16 8.92 9.85
C GLU A 313 -10.51 9.00 8.36
N ASN A 314 -10.34 10.17 7.75
CA ASN A 314 -10.67 10.46 6.35
C ASN A 314 -9.51 10.25 5.37
N TYR A 315 -8.54 9.39 5.71
CA TYR A 315 -7.44 9.01 4.82
C TYR A 315 -6.61 10.22 4.33
N GLY A 316 -6.42 11.18 5.23
CA GLY A 316 -5.67 12.41 5.06
C GLY A 316 -6.39 13.51 4.27
N LYS A 317 -7.64 13.31 3.85
CA LYS A 317 -8.43 14.36 3.21
C LYS A 317 -8.82 15.43 4.22
N ASP A 318 -8.50 16.68 3.89
CA ASP A 318 -8.89 17.85 4.65
C ASP A 318 -8.67 19.13 3.84
N ASP A 319 -9.73 19.91 3.67
CA ASP A 319 -9.72 21.19 2.95
C ASP A 319 -9.59 22.39 3.93
N GLU A 320 -9.57 22.13 5.24
CA GLU A 320 -9.64 23.17 6.26
C GLU A 320 -8.35 23.40 7.05
N THR A 321 -7.42 22.44 7.12
CA THR A 321 -6.16 22.64 7.85
C THR A 321 -5.11 23.28 6.96
N ASN A 322 -4.81 24.54 7.26
CA ASN A 322 -3.63 25.19 6.73
C ASN A 322 -2.35 24.50 7.28
N PRO A 323 -1.37 24.14 6.44
CA PRO A 323 -0.05 23.67 6.90
C PRO A 323 0.60 24.60 7.92
N LEU A 324 0.41 25.91 7.80
CA LEU A 324 0.96 26.90 8.73
C LEU A 324 0.29 26.87 10.12
N ALA A 325 -0.97 26.44 10.21
CA ALA A 325 -1.63 26.27 11.51
C ALA A 325 -0.93 25.19 12.34
N LEU A 326 -0.52 24.09 11.71
CA LEU A 326 0.28 23.04 12.36
C LEU A 326 1.64 23.57 12.81
N LEU A 327 2.37 24.25 11.92
CA LEU A 327 3.72 24.73 12.21
C LEU A 327 3.76 25.82 13.28
N ARG A 328 2.76 26.71 13.32
CA ARG A 328 2.65 27.80 14.31
C ARG A 328 1.99 27.38 15.63
N SER A 329 1.41 26.18 15.69
CA SER A 329 0.80 25.70 16.93
C SER A 329 1.81 25.54 18.07
N THR A 330 1.33 25.66 19.30
CA THR A 330 2.11 25.42 20.52
C THR A 330 2.15 23.94 20.94
N LEU A 331 1.46 23.06 20.19
CA LEU A 331 1.52 21.61 20.41
C LEU A 331 2.94 21.10 20.24
N PRO A 332 3.43 20.13 21.03
CA PRO A 332 4.80 19.63 20.91
C PRO A 332 5.13 19.08 19.51
N ALA A 333 6.34 19.37 19.00
CA ALA A 333 6.70 19.03 17.62
C ALA A 333 6.69 17.52 17.39
N ARG A 334 7.16 16.74 18.38
CA ARG A 334 7.14 15.28 18.35
C ARG A 334 5.72 14.72 18.26
N PHE A 335 4.78 15.29 19.01
CA PHE A 335 3.37 14.92 18.91
C PHE A 335 2.85 15.12 17.49
N LEU A 336 3.10 16.29 16.89
CA LEU A 336 2.66 16.59 15.52
C LEU A 336 3.30 15.66 14.49
N VAL A 337 4.61 15.40 14.60
CA VAL A 337 5.31 14.44 13.72
C VAL A 337 4.68 13.04 13.82
N ASP A 338 4.38 12.57 15.03
CA ASP A 338 3.77 11.26 15.23
C ASP A 338 2.37 11.16 14.61
N GLN A 339 1.55 12.21 14.79
CA GLN A 339 0.23 12.29 14.16
C GLN A 339 0.33 12.30 12.62
N LEU A 340 1.22 13.13 12.07
CA LEU A 340 1.42 13.25 10.62
C LEU A 340 1.95 11.96 9.99
N ILE A 341 2.82 11.21 10.68
CA ILE A 341 3.26 9.88 10.21
C ILE A 341 2.07 8.92 10.11
N GLY A 342 1.18 8.92 11.12
CA GLY A 342 -0.04 8.11 11.11
C GLY A 342 -0.99 8.52 9.98
N ILE A 343 -1.23 9.81 9.81
CA ILE A 343 -2.08 10.33 8.73
C ILE A 343 -1.49 9.98 7.36
N ARG A 344 -0.18 10.13 7.16
CA ARG A 344 0.54 9.76 5.93
C ARG A 344 0.32 8.29 5.56
N SER A 345 0.37 7.36 6.52
CA SER A 345 0.08 5.96 6.23
C SER A 345 -1.37 5.74 5.80
N ARG A 346 -2.31 6.55 6.34
CA ARG A 346 -3.71 6.51 5.92
C ARG A 346 -3.90 7.06 4.50
N MET A 347 -3.18 8.10 4.11
CA MET A 347 -3.21 8.65 2.75
C MET A 347 -2.85 7.59 1.69
N LEU A 348 -1.94 6.67 2.01
CA LEU A 348 -1.43 5.67 1.06
C LEU A 348 -2.41 4.52 0.77
N HIS A 349 -3.61 4.50 1.38
CA HIS A 349 -4.73 3.69 0.91
C HIS A 349 -5.41 4.31 -0.34
N ARG A 350 -5.20 5.60 -0.62
CA ARG A 350 -5.72 6.28 -1.81
C ARG A 350 -4.70 6.16 -2.94
N VAL A 351 -5.09 5.49 -4.02
CA VAL A 351 -4.23 5.31 -5.20
C VAL A 351 -4.50 6.43 -6.21
N SER A 352 -3.99 7.63 -5.95
CA SER A 352 -4.16 8.80 -6.83
C SER A 352 -2.96 9.75 -6.78
N ASP A 353 -2.83 10.61 -7.79
CA ASP A 353 -1.81 11.67 -7.83
C ASP A 353 -1.97 12.67 -6.68
N GLU A 354 -3.22 13.03 -6.38
CA GLU A 354 -3.59 13.89 -5.25
C GLU A 354 -3.04 13.30 -3.94
N ALA A 355 -3.26 12.01 -3.67
CA ALA A 355 -2.79 11.39 -2.45
C ALA A 355 -1.26 11.34 -2.36
N LEU A 356 -0.56 11.12 -3.48
CA LEU A 356 0.90 11.16 -3.52
C LEU A 356 1.43 12.58 -3.26
N HIS A 357 0.74 13.61 -3.77
CA HIS A 357 1.03 15.00 -3.47
C HIS A 357 0.81 15.33 -1.99
N ASP A 358 -0.31 14.88 -1.41
CA ASP A 358 -0.61 15.05 0.01
C ASP A 358 0.45 14.41 0.92
N VAL A 359 0.95 13.23 0.53
CA VAL A 359 2.06 12.56 1.23
C VAL A 359 3.34 13.39 1.15
N GLN A 360 3.64 14.01 0.01
CA GLN A 360 4.81 14.90 -0.13
C GLN A 360 4.67 16.16 0.74
N THR A 361 3.49 16.79 0.75
CA THR A 361 3.18 17.94 1.62
C THR A 361 3.31 17.55 3.08
N THR A 362 2.79 16.39 3.47
CA THR A 362 2.92 15.84 4.83
C THR A 362 4.38 15.57 5.21
N ASN A 363 5.18 15.03 4.29
CA ASN A 363 6.62 14.84 4.51
C ASN A 363 7.35 16.18 4.67
N ARG A 364 6.93 17.23 3.95
CA ARG A 364 7.48 18.58 4.10
C ARG A 364 7.12 19.22 5.43
N LEU A 365 5.91 18.97 5.93
CA LEU A 365 5.47 19.36 7.27
C LEU A 365 6.27 18.65 8.37
N ILE A 366 6.46 17.33 8.24
CA ILE A 366 7.31 16.55 9.15
C ILE A 366 8.72 17.13 9.15
N GLU A 367 9.31 17.36 7.98
CA GLU A 367 10.63 17.97 7.84
C GLU A 367 10.70 19.33 8.56
N ALA A 368 9.73 20.23 8.34
CA ALA A 368 9.68 21.51 9.04
C ALA A 368 9.66 21.33 10.57
N LEU A 369 8.81 20.44 11.09
CA LEU A 369 8.69 20.19 12.52
C LEU A 369 10.00 19.67 13.13
N MET A 370 10.81 18.91 12.39
CA MET A 370 12.15 18.47 12.82
C MET A 370 13.13 19.64 13.05
N TYR A 371 12.91 20.79 12.39
CA TYR A 371 13.70 22.02 12.58
C TYR A 371 13.15 22.93 13.68
N ARG A 372 12.00 22.61 14.27
CA ARG A 372 11.40 23.44 15.32
C ARG A 372 12.15 23.26 16.65
N LYS A 373 12.36 24.37 17.37
CA LYS A 373 13.24 24.40 18.57
C LYS A 373 12.84 23.42 19.67
N ASP A 374 11.56 23.16 19.82
CA ASP A 374 10.99 22.25 20.81
C ASP A 374 11.13 20.76 20.43
N TYR A 375 11.47 20.42 19.18
CA TYR A 375 11.66 19.02 18.76
C TYR A 375 12.86 18.34 19.46
N ALA A 376 13.94 19.10 19.66
CA ALA A 376 15.16 18.62 20.32
C ALA A 376 15.03 18.52 21.85
N GLN A 377 13.95 19.05 22.44
CA GLN A 377 13.74 18.96 23.88
C GLN A 377 13.22 17.55 24.24
N PRO A 378 13.76 16.91 25.29
CA PRO A 378 13.19 15.68 25.81
C PRO A 378 11.73 15.93 26.16
N THR A 379 10.81 15.08 25.72
CA THR A 379 9.44 15.10 26.21
C THR A 379 9.49 14.89 27.72
N ALA A 380 9.10 15.90 28.50
CA ALA A 380 8.85 15.72 29.92
C ALA A 380 7.76 14.65 30.05
N GLN A 381 8.14 13.47 30.55
CA GLN A 381 7.24 12.34 30.77
C GLN A 381 6.28 12.63 31.92
#